data_AF-A0A522F0E3-F1
#
_entry.id   AF-A0A522F0E3-F1
#
_cell.length_a   1.000
_cell.length_b   1.000
_cell.length_c   1.000
_cell.angle_alpha   90.00
_cell.angle_beta   90.00
_cell.angle_gamma   90.00
#
_symmetry.space_group_name_H-M   'P 1'
#
loop_
_entity.id
_entity.type
_entity.pdbx_description
1 polymer ?
#
loop_
_entity_poly.entity_id
_entity_poly.type
_entity_poly.pdbx_seq_one_letter_code
_entity_poly.pdbx_strand_id
1 'polypeptide(L)'
;MKTPACRIFLFPAMVCFSIIFLLSCTGQKIVSLKTLLMGMTDRTGITQTPSPWYKLIQASSYDRKSDKVGGKGWFANDDYTQFSGVDSSKGRKEYILLDSDGPGAIVRWWMTFAGEGSYDGIIRVYIDNTETPVLQENALKLLSGQLLAGEPLSASVSPETDLKMRGHNLYFPIPFLKHCRVTIECDSIRITANSRKPSIYYNICYRQYEKGTKVVSFSKDELLQNAELIKSTNETLKSSGTISDNLNLYSSSEPISAKDSINVNIRSKNSAISKITLKLSAFDTEYALRSTVLKITFDGFQTVWIPVGDFFGTGYKKTTSSTWNSRVDDQLKMESYWMMPFKKSCSVWLINYGDQIVKADLNIESSKYKWRSNSMYFGASWHEYHQIMTAGAESEGGTGKHRDINFADIKGKGVYAGDAVAVFNTVEAWWGEGDEKIFVDGEPFPSSIGTGTEDYYGYAWSRPEIFSHPFIAQPSGSGNFHAGLTINMRYRSLDAIPFMSSISSNIELWHWLPAIINYSLTSYWYVIPPYEINIK
;
A
#
# COMPACT_ATOMS: atom_id res chain seq x y z
N MET A 1 62.21 -75.27 18.31
CA MET A 1 62.84 -74.43 17.27
C MET A 1 61.76 -73.99 16.29
N LYS A 2 61.72 -72.69 16.03
CA LYS A 2 61.10 -72.00 14.89
C LYS A 2 59.55 -71.96 14.81
N THR A 3 59.11 -70.71 14.83
CA THR A 3 57.81 -70.09 14.56
C THR A 3 57.12 -70.54 13.27
N PRO A 4 55.77 -70.48 13.24
CA PRO A 4 55.02 -70.22 12.01
C PRO A 4 54.31 -68.85 12.08
N ALA A 5 54.30 -68.18 10.92
CA ALA A 5 53.68 -66.89 10.68
C ALA A 5 52.14 -66.98 10.74
N CYS A 6 51.50 -66.04 11.44
CA CYS A 6 50.05 -65.86 11.46
C CYS A 6 49.67 -64.64 10.62
N ARG A 7 48.81 -64.85 9.61
CA ARG A 7 48.27 -63.82 8.72
C ARG A 7 47.15 -63.06 9.46
N ILE A 8 47.27 -61.74 9.52
CA ILE A 8 46.28 -60.82 10.07
C ILE A 8 45.21 -60.54 9.00
N PHE A 9 43.95 -60.86 9.29
CA PHE A 9 42.79 -60.41 8.52
C PHE A 9 42.37 -59.02 9.02
N LEU A 10 42.29 -58.05 8.10
CA LEU A 10 41.73 -56.72 8.34
C LEU A 10 40.20 -56.81 8.49
N PHE A 11 39.67 -56.27 9.59
CA PHE A 11 38.25 -55.90 9.74
C PHE A 11 38.03 -54.47 9.19
N PRO A 12 36.92 -54.19 8.49
CA PRO A 12 36.62 -52.84 8.02
C PRO A 12 36.11 -51.97 9.18
N ALA A 13 36.68 -50.77 9.29
CA ALA A 13 36.33 -49.77 10.29
C ALA A 13 34.90 -49.25 10.10
N MET A 14 34.12 -49.27 11.19
CA MET A 14 32.82 -48.61 11.30
C MET A 14 33.02 -47.08 11.24
N VAL A 15 32.61 -46.47 10.14
CA VAL A 15 32.58 -45.01 9.98
C VAL A 15 31.36 -44.47 10.73
N CYS A 16 31.58 -43.88 11.91
CA CYS A 16 30.58 -43.08 12.60
C CYS A 16 30.25 -41.85 11.77
N PHE A 17 29.03 -41.79 11.21
CA PHE A 17 28.47 -40.57 10.64
C PHE A 17 28.15 -39.58 11.76
N SER A 18 29.09 -38.67 12.03
CA SER A 18 28.81 -37.46 12.81
C SER A 18 27.90 -36.56 11.99
N ILE A 19 26.60 -36.57 12.31
CA ILE A 19 25.62 -35.59 11.80
C ILE A 19 25.99 -34.24 12.39
N ILE A 20 26.79 -33.47 11.66
CA ILE A 20 27.02 -32.05 11.92
C ILE A 20 25.72 -31.35 11.53
N PHE A 21 24.88 -31.03 12.52
CA PHE A 21 23.86 -30.01 12.37
C PHE A 21 24.57 -28.69 12.04
N LEU A 22 24.64 -28.37 10.74
CA LEU A 22 24.91 -27.01 10.28
C LEU A 22 23.70 -26.17 10.69
N LEU A 23 23.70 -25.70 11.94
CA LEU A 23 22.96 -24.52 12.34
C LEU A 23 23.45 -23.39 11.46
N SER A 24 22.76 -23.14 10.35
CA SER A 24 22.80 -21.85 9.69
C SER A 24 22.30 -20.83 10.70
N CYS A 25 23.22 -20.24 11.46
CA CYS A 25 23.01 -18.95 12.10
C CYS A 25 22.84 -17.90 10.99
N THR A 26 21.71 -17.94 10.28
CA THR A 26 21.18 -16.74 9.66
C THR A 26 20.80 -15.84 10.83
N GLY A 27 21.66 -14.88 11.18
CA GLY A 27 21.38 -13.92 12.24
C GLY A 27 19.99 -13.35 12.04
N GLN A 28 19.06 -13.70 12.93
CA GLN A 28 17.67 -13.29 12.84
C GLN A 28 17.63 -11.75 12.77
N LYS A 29 17.09 -11.21 11.68
CA LYS A 29 16.99 -9.76 11.49
C LYS A 29 16.18 -9.15 12.64
N ILE A 30 16.76 -8.15 13.29
CA ILE A 30 16.11 -7.40 14.37
C ILE A 30 15.24 -6.31 13.74
N VAL A 31 13.97 -6.26 14.12
CA VAL A 31 13.06 -5.16 13.78
C VAL A 31 13.30 -4.03 14.78
N SER A 32 13.55 -2.82 14.31
CA SER A 32 13.69 -1.62 15.13
C SER A 32 13.27 -0.39 14.33
N LEU A 33 13.18 0.77 14.99
CA LEU A 33 12.91 2.04 14.29
C LEU A 33 13.91 2.23 13.14
N LYS A 34 15.20 2.02 13.42
CA LYS A 34 16.28 2.08 12.43
C LYS A 34 16.04 1.16 11.23
N THR A 35 15.78 -0.13 11.44
CA THR A 35 15.66 -1.08 10.33
C THR A 35 14.38 -0.88 9.52
N LEU A 36 13.32 -0.36 10.14
CA LEU A 36 12.09 0.02 9.46
C LEU A 36 12.27 1.27 8.60
N LEU A 37 12.92 2.32 9.11
CA LEU A 37 13.22 3.54 8.33
C LEU A 37 14.13 3.23 7.12
N MET A 38 15.18 2.43 7.32
CA MET A 38 16.03 1.96 6.22
C MET A 38 15.25 1.12 5.20
N GLY A 39 14.31 0.29 5.66
CA GLY A 39 13.45 -0.50 4.77
C GLY A 39 12.48 0.35 3.95
N MET A 40 12.06 1.51 4.47
CA MET A 40 11.14 2.43 3.79
C MET A 40 11.77 3.10 2.56
N THR A 41 13.08 3.30 2.57
CA THR A 41 13.85 3.93 1.47
C THR A 41 14.57 2.91 0.57
N ASP A 42 14.52 1.62 0.91
CA ASP A 42 15.07 0.54 0.08
C ASP A 42 14.07 0.11 -1.00
N ARG A 43 14.28 0.60 -2.23
CA ARG A 43 13.48 0.22 -3.41
C ARG A 43 13.52 -1.28 -3.73
N THR A 44 14.55 -2.01 -3.29
CA THR A 44 14.68 -3.45 -3.55
C THR A 44 13.98 -4.31 -2.50
N GLY A 45 13.67 -3.77 -1.32
CA GLY A 45 13.10 -4.52 -0.20
C GLY A 45 11.75 -5.17 -0.55
N ILE A 46 10.86 -4.43 -1.21
CA ILE A 46 9.52 -4.91 -1.60
C ILE A 46 9.55 -6.00 -2.68
N THR A 47 10.65 -6.10 -3.44
CA THR A 47 10.85 -7.12 -4.49
C THR A 47 11.11 -8.52 -3.93
N GLN A 48 11.12 -8.66 -2.60
CA GLN A 48 11.40 -9.91 -1.90
C GLN A 48 10.34 -10.19 -0.85
N THR A 49 10.02 -11.46 -0.61
CA THR A 49 9.11 -11.81 0.49
C THR A 49 9.73 -11.35 1.82
N PRO A 50 8.92 -10.79 2.75
CA PRO A 50 9.45 -10.18 3.95
C PRO A 50 10.16 -11.18 4.86
N SER A 51 11.19 -10.70 5.55
CA SER A 51 11.95 -11.46 6.55
C SER A 51 12.38 -10.48 7.65
N PRO A 52 11.89 -10.63 8.90
CA PRO A 52 10.92 -11.63 9.36
C PRO A 52 9.56 -11.53 8.64
N TRP A 53 8.81 -12.63 8.60
CA TRP A 53 7.45 -12.63 8.05
C TRP A 53 6.50 -11.87 8.97
N TYR A 54 5.51 -11.20 8.39
CA TYR A 54 4.45 -10.51 9.10
C TYR A 54 3.12 -10.64 8.37
N LYS A 55 2.02 -10.45 9.11
CA LYS A 55 0.70 -10.11 8.56
C LYS A 55 0.49 -8.61 8.71
N LEU A 56 -0.12 -7.97 7.73
CA LEU A 56 -0.61 -6.59 7.90
C LEU A 56 -2.06 -6.66 8.41
N ILE A 57 -2.37 -5.88 9.44
CA ILE A 57 -3.72 -5.78 10.02
C ILE A 57 -4.07 -4.30 10.16
N GLN A 58 -5.34 -3.95 9.99
CA GLN A 58 -5.87 -2.61 10.22
C GLN A 58 -6.85 -2.62 11.40
N ALA A 59 -6.59 -1.76 12.38
CA ALA A 59 -7.59 -1.37 13.36
C ALA A 59 -8.21 -0.04 12.94
N SER A 60 -9.52 0.00 12.74
CA SER A 60 -10.22 1.20 12.28
C SER A 60 -11.53 1.46 13.03
N SER A 61 -12.09 2.64 12.79
CA SER A 61 -13.42 3.03 13.27
C SER A 61 -14.58 2.46 12.42
N TYR A 62 -14.35 1.47 11.55
CA TYR A 62 -15.41 0.87 10.71
C TYR A 62 -16.71 0.55 11.49
N ASP A 63 -17.88 0.65 10.86
CA ASP A 63 -19.16 0.38 11.51
C ASP A 63 -19.19 -1.08 11.94
N ARG A 64 -19.30 -1.31 13.25
CA ARG A 64 -19.33 -2.67 13.82
C ARG A 64 -20.57 -3.47 13.40
N LYS A 65 -21.53 -2.87 12.70
CA LYS A 65 -22.60 -3.61 11.99
C LYS A 65 -22.07 -4.36 10.76
N SER A 66 -20.92 -4.00 10.21
CA SER A 66 -20.19 -4.70 9.15
C SER A 66 -19.48 -5.93 9.72
N ASP A 67 -20.24 -6.83 10.35
CA ASP A 67 -19.74 -7.93 11.19
C ASP A 67 -19.57 -9.27 10.43
N LYS A 68 -20.17 -9.39 9.26
CA LYS A 68 -20.19 -10.62 8.47
C LYS A 68 -20.29 -10.34 6.98
N VAL A 69 -19.44 -11.01 6.20
CA VAL A 69 -19.48 -10.99 4.73
C VAL A 69 -20.88 -11.34 4.21
N GLY A 70 -21.46 -10.44 3.41
CA GLY A 70 -22.81 -10.58 2.85
C GLY A 70 -23.94 -10.49 3.88
N GLY A 71 -23.64 -10.13 5.13
CA GLY A 71 -24.64 -9.83 6.15
C GLY A 71 -25.39 -8.53 5.86
N LYS A 72 -26.51 -8.30 6.57
CA LYS A 72 -27.33 -7.09 6.38
C LYS A 72 -26.55 -5.79 6.60
N GLY A 73 -25.62 -5.80 7.56
CA GLY A 73 -24.80 -4.64 7.90
C GLY A 73 -23.48 -4.55 7.14
N TRP A 74 -23.23 -5.41 6.13
CA TRP A 74 -21.92 -5.46 5.44
C TRP A 74 -21.48 -4.13 4.81
N PHE A 75 -22.45 -3.30 4.42
CA PHE A 75 -22.28 -1.95 3.84
C PHE A 75 -22.78 -0.85 4.80
N ALA A 76 -22.65 -1.05 6.11
CA ALA A 76 -23.03 -0.05 7.08
C ALA A 76 -21.97 1.05 7.17
N ASN A 77 -22.40 2.29 7.46
CA ASN A 77 -21.59 3.50 7.30
C ASN A 77 -21.41 4.36 8.58
N ASP A 78 -21.76 3.87 9.77
CA ASP A 78 -21.43 4.63 10.98
C ASP A 78 -19.95 4.40 11.37
N ASP A 79 -19.01 4.71 10.45
CA ASP A 79 -17.57 4.40 10.48
C ASP A 79 -16.73 5.34 11.37
N TYR A 80 -17.38 5.98 12.34
CA TYR A 80 -16.77 6.95 13.24
C TYR A 80 -17.08 6.66 14.69
N THR A 81 -16.13 6.97 15.57
CA THR A 81 -16.31 6.86 17.04
C THR A 81 -16.75 5.43 17.44
N GLN A 82 -16.28 4.46 16.66
CA GLN A 82 -16.31 3.04 16.95
C GLN A 82 -14.97 2.67 17.57
N PHE A 83 -15.00 1.98 18.70
CA PHE A 83 -13.81 1.63 19.46
C PHE A 83 -13.86 0.13 19.78
N SER A 84 -12.71 -0.51 19.95
CA SER A 84 -12.68 -1.94 20.34
C SER A 84 -13.03 -2.15 21.81
N GLY A 85 -12.94 -1.11 22.64
CA GLY A 85 -13.27 -1.15 24.05
C GLY A 85 -13.04 0.17 24.78
N VAL A 86 -13.21 0.13 26.10
CA VAL A 86 -12.95 1.26 27.00
C VAL A 86 -12.14 0.76 28.20
N ASP A 87 -11.04 1.43 28.50
CA ASP A 87 -10.26 1.25 29.72
C ASP A 87 -10.60 2.38 30.70
N SER A 88 -10.95 2.04 31.93
CA SER A 88 -11.18 3.00 33.03
C SER A 88 -10.39 2.65 34.29
N SER A 89 -9.46 1.69 34.18
CA SER A 89 -8.65 1.21 35.31
C SER A 89 -7.73 2.28 35.90
N LYS A 90 -7.37 3.30 35.11
CA LYS A 90 -6.44 4.37 35.50
C LYS A 90 -7.13 5.65 36.00
N GLY A 91 -8.38 5.55 36.46
CA GLY A 91 -9.16 6.68 36.97
C GLY A 91 -9.60 7.70 35.91
N ARG A 92 -9.40 7.38 34.63
CA ARG A 92 -9.78 8.19 33.47
C ARG A 92 -10.32 7.30 32.37
N LYS A 93 -11.21 7.84 31.54
CA LYS A 93 -11.92 7.06 30.50
C LYS A 93 -11.16 7.11 29.18
N GLU A 94 -10.56 5.98 28.83
CA GLU A 94 -9.79 5.82 27.60
C GLU A 94 -10.52 4.90 26.63
N TYR A 95 -10.81 5.35 25.42
CA TYR A 95 -11.37 4.52 24.35
C TYR A 95 -10.25 3.86 23.56
N ILE A 96 -10.37 2.57 23.28
CA ILE A 96 -9.30 1.78 22.66
C ILE A 96 -9.42 1.84 21.13
N LEU A 97 -8.37 2.35 20.48
CA LEU A 97 -8.23 2.43 19.03
C LEU A 97 -7.56 1.16 18.47
N LEU A 98 -6.53 0.67 19.15
CA LEU A 98 -5.76 -0.53 18.83
C LEU A 98 -5.40 -1.25 20.13
N ASP A 99 -5.48 -2.58 20.13
CA ASP A 99 -5.00 -3.45 21.21
C ASP A 99 -4.44 -4.73 20.58
N SER A 100 -3.11 -4.88 20.53
CA SER A 100 -2.47 -5.99 19.83
C SER A 100 -1.36 -6.62 20.67
N ASP A 101 -1.46 -7.93 20.85
CA ASP A 101 -0.42 -8.76 21.45
C ASP A 101 0.67 -9.17 20.45
N GLY A 102 1.85 -9.47 21.00
CA GLY A 102 2.99 -10.02 20.29
C GLY A 102 3.91 -8.96 19.66
N PRO A 103 4.98 -9.41 18.99
CA PRO A 103 5.89 -8.52 18.29
C PRO A 103 5.21 -7.88 17.09
N GLY A 104 5.32 -6.56 16.98
CA GLY A 104 4.67 -5.81 15.91
C GLY A 104 5.31 -4.44 15.65
N ALA A 105 4.73 -3.73 14.69
CA ALA A 105 5.02 -2.32 14.46
C ALA A 105 3.82 -1.62 13.84
N ILE A 106 3.39 -0.49 14.40
CA ILE A 106 2.50 0.43 13.66
C ILE A 106 3.31 0.99 12.49
N VAL A 107 2.73 1.00 11.29
CA VAL A 107 3.43 1.36 10.03
C VAL A 107 2.69 2.37 9.17
N ARG A 108 1.38 2.57 9.42
CA ARG A 108 0.58 3.68 8.90
C ARG A 108 -0.50 3.99 9.92
N TRP A 109 -0.77 5.27 10.14
CA TRP A 109 -1.90 5.73 10.91
C TRP A 109 -2.52 6.94 10.23
N TRP A 110 -3.82 6.86 9.93
CA TRP A 110 -4.62 7.96 9.42
C TRP A 110 -5.74 8.33 10.40
N MET A 111 -6.06 9.61 10.53
CA MET A 111 -7.26 10.11 11.24
C MET A 111 -7.83 11.38 10.59
N THR A 112 -9.15 11.55 10.71
CA THR A 112 -9.84 12.83 10.54
C THR A 112 -10.97 12.98 11.56
N PHE A 113 -11.52 14.19 11.66
CA PHE A 113 -12.42 14.56 12.75
C PHE A 113 -13.57 15.45 12.24
N ALA A 114 -14.74 15.31 12.86
CA ALA A 114 -15.89 16.18 12.62
C ALA A 114 -16.69 16.45 13.91
N GLY A 115 -17.25 17.65 14.01
CA GLY A 115 -18.08 18.07 15.13
C GLY A 115 -17.33 18.76 16.27
N GLU A 116 -18.08 19.35 17.19
CA GLU A 116 -17.54 20.10 18.32
C GLU A 116 -16.72 19.21 19.26
N GLY A 117 -15.53 19.69 19.65
CA GLY A 117 -14.63 19.00 20.56
C GLY A 117 -13.95 17.74 20.01
N SER A 118 -14.08 17.45 18.71
CA SER A 118 -13.49 16.28 18.05
C SER A 118 -11.95 16.28 18.07
N TYR A 119 -11.35 17.47 18.08
CA TYR A 119 -9.90 17.65 18.06
C TYR A 119 -9.28 17.65 19.45
N ASP A 120 -10.06 17.62 20.53
CA ASP A 120 -9.52 17.79 21.90
C ASP A 120 -8.94 16.49 22.48
N GLY A 121 -9.07 15.39 21.75
CA GLY A 121 -8.64 14.07 22.21
C GLY A 121 -7.15 13.95 22.45
N ILE A 122 -6.79 13.35 23.58
CA ILE A 122 -5.41 12.98 23.93
C ILE A 122 -5.20 11.51 23.58
N ILE A 123 -4.33 11.28 22.60
CA ILE A 123 -3.89 9.97 22.17
C ILE A 123 -2.79 9.48 23.10
N ARG A 124 -2.85 8.20 23.46
CA ARG A 124 -1.78 7.53 24.22
C ARG A 124 -1.40 6.21 23.62
N VAL A 125 -0.09 5.96 23.60
CA VAL A 125 0.49 4.71 23.11
C VAL A 125 1.23 4.05 24.27
N TYR A 126 0.78 2.85 24.64
CA TYR A 126 1.40 1.98 25.63
C TYR A 126 2.11 0.85 24.87
N ILE A 127 3.34 0.54 25.28
CA ILE A 127 4.17 -0.48 24.63
C ILE A 127 4.66 -1.47 25.68
N ASP A 128 4.68 -2.74 25.32
CA ASP A 128 5.24 -3.84 26.10
C ASP A 128 4.65 -4.02 27.51
N ASN A 129 3.35 -3.73 27.65
CA ASN A 129 2.59 -3.78 28.89
C ASN A 129 3.07 -2.76 29.96
N THR A 130 3.69 -1.65 29.55
CA THR A 130 4.02 -0.56 30.49
C THR A 130 2.76 0.19 30.89
N GLU A 131 2.67 0.56 32.17
CA GLU A 131 1.55 1.38 32.67
C GLU A 131 1.64 2.85 32.22
N THR A 132 2.86 3.33 31.99
CA THR A 132 3.12 4.68 31.48
C THR A 132 3.12 4.67 29.95
N PRO A 133 2.41 5.60 29.29
CA PRO A 133 2.43 5.67 27.84
C PRO A 133 3.78 6.22 27.36
N VAL A 134 4.32 5.63 26.30
CA VAL A 134 5.56 6.11 25.65
C VAL A 134 5.30 7.38 24.83
N LEU A 135 4.07 7.57 24.35
CA LEU A 135 3.58 8.75 23.65
C LEU A 135 2.25 9.19 24.27
N GLN A 136 2.11 10.49 24.51
CA GLN A 136 0.89 11.11 25.00
C GLN A 136 0.81 12.52 24.42
N GLU A 137 -0.09 12.76 23.48
CA GLU A 137 -0.28 14.10 22.90
C GLU A 137 -1.64 14.21 22.20
N ASN A 138 -2.03 15.43 21.83
CA ASN A 138 -3.15 15.68 20.94
C ASN A 138 -2.99 14.94 19.59
N ALA A 139 -4.10 14.43 19.03
CA ALA A 139 -4.08 13.64 17.79
C ALA A 139 -3.42 14.38 16.61
N LEU A 140 -3.76 15.66 16.38
CA LEU A 140 -3.21 16.42 15.25
C LEU A 140 -1.70 16.60 15.37
N LYS A 141 -1.24 16.91 16.58
CA LYS A 141 0.18 17.09 16.88
C LYS A 141 0.97 15.78 16.76
N LEU A 142 0.39 14.67 17.22
CA LEU A 142 1.03 13.35 17.17
C LEU A 142 1.16 12.84 15.74
N LEU A 143 0.11 12.96 14.91
CA LEU A 143 0.10 12.39 13.57
C LEU A 143 0.77 13.29 12.53
N SER A 144 0.55 14.61 12.62
CA SER A 144 0.95 15.56 11.56
C SER A 144 1.65 16.82 12.06
N GLY A 145 1.74 17.04 13.37
CA GLY A 145 2.38 18.22 13.97
C GLY A 145 3.87 18.07 14.23
N GLN A 146 4.52 17.11 13.55
CA GLN A 146 5.97 16.93 13.53
C GLN A 146 6.61 16.51 14.87
N LEU A 147 5.82 15.99 15.82
CA LEU A 147 6.33 15.50 17.10
C LEU A 147 7.33 14.34 16.93
N LEU A 148 7.03 13.42 16.01
CA LEU A 148 7.82 12.20 15.78
C LEU A 148 8.79 12.33 14.59
N ALA A 149 8.38 13.06 13.55
CA ALA A 149 9.16 13.30 12.35
C ALA A 149 8.58 14.47 11.55
N GLY A 150 9.37 15.12 10.71
CA GLY A 150 8.83 16.01 9.67
C GLY A 150 8.09 15.25 8.57
N GLU A 151 7.57 15.98 7.59
CA GLU A 151 7.03 15.39 6.35
C GLU A 151 8.13 14.71 5.52
N PRO A 152 7.84 13.63 4.78
CA PRO A 152 6.54 12.96 4.62
C PRO A 152 6.14 11.97 5.74
N LEU A 153 7.02 11.65 6.69
CA LEU A 153 6.72 10.65 7.73
C LEU A 153 5.57 11.05 8.67
N SER A 154 5.34 12.35 8.89
CA SER A 154 4.17 12.91 9.56
C SER A 154 3.64 14.05 8.70
N ALA A 155 2.45 13.89 8.12
CA ALA A 155 1.90 14.76 7.10
C ALA A 155 0.40 14.95 7.25
N SER A 156 -0.14 16.03 6.69
CA SER A 156 -1.57 16.28 6.62
C SER A 156 -1.94 16.75 5.21
N VAL A 157 -2.82 16.01 4.53
CA VAL A 157 -3.17 16.23 3.11
C VAL A 157 -4.67 16.49 2.96
N SER A 158 -5.11 17.35 2.03
CA SER A 158 -4.32 18.17 1.09
C SER A 158 -3.87 19.50 1.73
N PRO A 159 -2.69 20.07 1.38
CA PRO A 159 -2.21 21.34 1.94
C PRO A 159 -3.10 22.56 1.73
N GLU A 160 -3.98 22.54 0.73
CA GLU A 160 -4.93 23.62 0.43
C GLU A 160 -6.29 23.47 1.14
N THR A 161 -6.54 22.31 1.74
CA THR A 161 -7.74 22.06 2.55
C THR A 161 -7.58 22.73 3.93
N ASP A 162 -8.68 23.15 4.57
CA ASP A 162 -8.64 23.58 5.98
C ASP A 162 -8.01 22.49 6.85
N LEU A 163 -7.07 22.85 7.74
CA LEU A 163 -6.34 21.90 8.59
C LEU A 163 -7.27 20.90 9.31
N LYS A 164 -8.46 21.34 9.74
CA LYS A 164 -9.44 20.50 10.44
C LYS A 164 -10.09 19.48 9.50
N MET A 165 -10.23 19.79 8.21
CA MET A 165 -10.84 18.91 7.21
C MET A 165 -9.81 18.04 6.45
N ARG A 166 -8.55 17.99 6.90
CA ARG A 166 -7.51 17.17 6.26
C ARG A 166 -7.52 15.74 6.77
N GLY A 167 -6.95 14.85 5.97
CA GLY A 167 -6.48 13.55 6.43
C GLY A 167 -5.11 13.68 7.09
N HIS A 168 -5.00 13.34 8.37
CA HIS A 168 -3.75 13.39 9.11
C HIS A 168 -3.08 12.01 9.07
N ASN A 169 -1.89 11.93 8.46
CA ASN A 169 -1.20 10.70 8.16
C ASN A 169 0.15 10.63 8.90
N LEU A 170 0.39 9.51 9.58
CA LEU A 170 1.65 9.15 10.19
C LEU A 170 2.17 7.85 9.58
N TYR A 171 3.26 7.95 8.82
CA TYR A 171 4.02 6.81 8.28
C TYR A 171 5.23 6.46 9.16
N PHE A 172 5.52 7.26 10.19
CA PHE A 172 6.57 6.97 11.17
C PHE A 172 6.30 5.62 11.87
N PRO A 173 7.24 4.65 11.82
CA PRO A 173 6.99 3.34 12.39
C PRO A 173 7.18 3.30 13.90
N ILE A 174 6.28 2.63 14.61
CA ILE A 174 6.34 2.46 16.08
C ILE A 174 6.43 0.95 16.40
N PRO A 175 7.65 0.37 16.49
CA PRO A 175 7.84 -1.04 16.83
C PRO A 175 7.57 -1.35 18.30
N PHE A 176 7.12 -2.58 18.58
CA PHE A 176 6.85 -3.11 19.92
C PHE A 176 7.10 -4.63 19.97
N LEU A 177 7.52 -5.15 21.12
CA LEU A 177 7.96 -6.54 21.26
C LEU A 177 6.87 -7.45 21.82
N LYS A 178 6.14 -6.98 22.84
CA LYS A 178 5.19 -7.81 23.60
C LYS A 178 3.75 -7.41 23.35
N HIS A 179 3.47 -6.11 23.29
CA HIS A 179 2.11 -5.58 23.23
C HIS A 179 2.11 -4.11 22.80
N CYS A 180 1.09 -3.69 22.07
CA CYS A 180 0.82 -2.28 21.82
C CYS A 180 -0.66 -1.99 22.03
N ARG A 181 -0.93 -0.95 22.83
CA ARG A 181 -2.27 -0.38 22.99
C ARG A 181 -2.25 1.09 22.67
N VAL A 182 -3.20 1.49 21.83
CA VAL A 182 -3.44 2.89 21.49
C VAL A 182 -4.82 3.27 22.00
N THR A 183 -4.89 4.35 22.77
CA THR A 183 -6.15 4.87 23.31
C THR A 183 -6.34 6.35 22.99
N ILE A 184 -7.59 6.80 23.05
CA ILE A 184 -7.98 8.21 23.03
C ILE A 184 -8.80 8.53 24.28
N GLU A 185 -8.41 9.58 24.99
CA GLU A 185 -9.21 10.19 26.05
C GLU A 185 -9.78 11.51 25.52
N CYS A 186 -11.10 11.65 25.55
CA CYS A 186 -11.77 12.85 25.07
C CYS A 186 -13.11 13.04 25.80
N ASP A 187 -13.22 14.12 26.55
CA ASP A 187 -14.42 14.46 27.32
C ASP A 187 -15.62 14.81 26.47
N SER A 188 -15.44 15.07 25.18
CA SER A 188 -16.52 15.35 24.22
C SER A 188 -17.18 14.07 23.71
N ILE A 189 -16.55 12.90 23.85
CA ILE A 189 -17.10 11.64 23.37
C ILE A 189 -18.36 11.27 24.17
N ARG A 190 -19.48 11.18 23.45
CA ARG A 190 -20.77 10.69 23.94
C ARG A 190 -21.22 9.57 23.02
N ILE A 191 -21.35 8.37 23.58
CA ILE A 191 -21.86 7.19 22.89
C ILE A 191 -23.14 6.77 23.61
N THR A 192 -24.22 6.70 22.84
CA THR A 192 -25.53 6.19 23.26
C THR A 192 -25.95 5.07 22.31
N ALA A 193 -27.08 4.42 22.58
CA ALA A 193 -27.61 3.40 21.68
C ALA A 193 -27.90 3.92 20.25
N ASN A 194 -28.22 5.21 20.10
CA ASN A 194 -28.71 5.78 18.84
C ASN A 194 -27.82 6.90 18.28
N SER A 195 -26.71 7.25 18.96
CA SER A 195 -25.88 8.38 18.55
C SER A 195 -24.46 8.23 19.09
N ARG A 196 -23.50 8.57 18.24
CA ARG A 196 -22.08 8.73 18.56
C ARG A 196 -21.68 10.14 18.17
N LYS A 197 -21.01 10.85 19.07
CA LYS A 197 -20.42 12.16 18.77
C LYS A 197 -19.19 12.42 19.65
N PRO A 198 -18.25 13.27 19.23
CA PRO A 198 -18.09 13.77 17.85
C PRO A 198 -17.76 12.63 16.87
N SER A 199 -17.57 12.91 15.58
CA SER A 199 -17.09 11.91 14.62
C SER A 199 -15.57 11.87 14.63
N ILE A 200 -15.03 10.72 15.03
CA ILE A 200 -13.59 10.46 15.06
C ILE A 200 -13.34 9.26 14.16
N TYR A 201 -12.69 9.50 13.03
CA TYR A 201 -12.36 8.47 12.05
C TYR A 201 -10.89 8.09 12.22
N TYR A 202 -10.58 6.80 12.13
CA TYR A 202 -9.20 6.34 12.17
C TYR A 202 -8.97 5.04 11.42
N ASN A 203 -7.77 4.90 10.85
CA ASN A 203 -7.22 3.61 10.43
C ASN A 203 -5.76 3.49 10.90
N ILE A 204 -5.45 2.45 11.66
CA ILE A 204 -4.11 2.14 12.17
C ILE A 204 -3.68 0.81 11.55
N CYS A 205 -2.80 0.86 10.55
CA CYS A 205 -2.18 -0.34 9.98
C CYS A 205 -0.94 -0.71 10.80
N TYR A 206 -0.86 -1.97 11.21
CA TYR A 206 0.30 -2.51 11.90
C TYR A 206 0.72 -3.86 11.33
N ARG A 207 2.02 -4.11 11.38
CA ARG A 207 2.61 -5.43 11.11
C ARG A 207 2.50 -6.25 12.38
N GLN A 208 1.93 -7.45 12.28
CA GLN A 208 2.01 -8.48 13.30
C GLN A 208 3.05 -9.51 12.86
N TYR A 209 4.19 -9.56 13.55
CA TYR A 209 5.28 -10.49 13.25
C TYR A 209 5.04 -11.86 13.87
N GLU A 210 5.73 -12.87 13.33
CA GLU A 210 5.73 -14.21 13.94
C GLU A 210 6.29 -14.19 15.36
N LYS A 211 5.73 -15.05 16.23
CA LYS A 211 6.19 -15.22 17.61
C LYS A 211 7.69 -15.53 17.64
N GLY A 212 8.42 -14.85 18.53
CA GLY A 212 9.87 -14.99 18.65
C GLY A 212 10.67 -14.07 17.71
N THR A 213 10.01 -13.25 16.90
CA THR A 213 10.67 -12.15 16.18
C THR A 213 11.34 -11.20 17.18
N LYS A 214 12.63 -10.91 16.95
CA LYS A 214 13.36 -9.93 17.75
C LYS A 214 12.95 -8.53 17.33
N VAL A 215 12.37 -7.79 18.27
CA VAL A 215 11.97 -6.39 18.08
C VAL A 215 12.62 -5.53 19.16
N VAL A 216 13.18 -4.39 18.76
CA VAL A 216 13.53 -3.29 19.66
C VAL A 216 12.32 -2.37 19.69
N SER A 217 11.68 -2.30 20.85
CA SER A 217 10.50 -1.48 21.08
C SER A 217 10.84 0.00 21.02
N PHE A 218 9.89 0.79 20.53
CA PHE A 218 10.01 2.24 20.45
C PHE A 218 10.19 2.86 21.84
N SER A 219 11.07 3.87 21.90
CA SER A 219 11.28 4.72 23.07
C SER A 219 11.65 6.14 22.62
N LYS A 220 11.62 7.10 23.54
CA LYS A 220 12.12 8.45 23.25
C LYS A 220 13.62 8.48 22.96
N ASP A 221 14.39 7.53 23.52
CA ASP A 221 15.82 7.41 23.22
C ASP A 221 16.05 6.93 21.78
N GLU A 222 15.21 6.02 21.27
CA GLU A 222 15.26 5.63 19.85
C GLU A 222 15.01 6.83 18.93
N LEU A 223 14.13 7.75 19.30
CA LEU A 223 13.89 8.97 18.52
C LEU A 223 15.16 9.83 18.42
N LEU A 224 15.85 10.05 19.55
CA LEU A 224 17.09 10.82 19.61
C LEU A 224 18.23 10.13 18.85
N GLN A 225 18.40 8.82 19.04
CA GLN A 225 19.45 8.03 18.40
C GLN A 225 19.28 7.94 16.88
N ASN A 226 18.05 8.04 16.37
CA ASN A 226 17.75 7.94 14.95
C ASN A 226 17.39 9.29 14.29
N ALA A 227 17.60 10.43 14.96
CA ALA A 227 17.19 11.75 14.44
C ALA A 227 17.71 12.05 13.02
N GLU A 228 19.00 11.81 12.75
CA GLU A 228 19.58 11.98 11.41
C GLU A 228 19.03 10.98 10.38
N LEU A 229 18.73 9.74 10.81
CA LEU A 229 18.11 8.76 9.93
C LEU A 229 16.66 9.14 9.59
N ILE A 230 15.90 9.69 10.54
CA ILE A 230 14.54 10.20 10.31
C ILE A 230 14.58 11.34 9.30
N LYS A 231 15.50 12.30 9.49
CA LYS A 231 15.69 13.43 8.57
C LYS A 231 16.05 12.95 7.15
N SER A 232 17.07 12.10 7.02
CA SER A 232 17.49 11.57 5.72
C SER A 232 16.45 10.67 5.07
N THR A 233 15.64 9.94 5.85
CA THR A 233 14.48 9.19 5.34
C THR A 233 13.47 10.14 4.71
N ASN A 234 13.14 11.24 5.38
CA ASN A 234 12.23 12.24 4.84
C ASN A 234 12.76 12.89 3.54
N GLU A 235 14.03 13.27 3.52
CA GLU A 235 14.69 13.85 2.35
C GLU A 235 14.69 12.87 1.17
N THR A 236 15.04 11.61 1.43
CA THR A 236 15.06 10.56 0.42
C THR A 236 13.67 10.35 -0.17
N LEU A 237 12.63 10.21 0.65
CA LEU A 237 11.26 9.98 0.20
C LEU A 237 10.70 11.16 -0.61
N LYS A 238 11.16 12.39 -0.33
CA LYS A 238 10.82 13.58 -1.15
C LYS A 238 11.55 13.60 -2.50
N SER A 239 12.75 13.03 -2.58
CA SER A 239 13.47 12.91 -3.86
C SER A 239 12.88 11.78 -4.71
N SER A 240 12.02 12.12 -5.68
CA SER A 240 11.61 11.17 -6.72
C SER A 240 12.78 10.89 -7.67
N GLY A 241 13.02 9.61 -7.96
CA GLY A 241 13.81 9.19 -9.12
C GLY A 241 15.33 9.14 -9.03
N THR A 242 15.96 9.30 -7.87
CA THR A 242 17.40 9.02 -7.74
C THR A 242 17.64 7.51 -7.72
N ILE A 243 18.26 6.96 -8.77
CA ILE A 243 18.61 5.55 -8.89
C ILE A 243 20.09 5.44 -9.29
N SER A 244 20.76 4.43 -8.71
CA SER A 244 22.17 4.01 -8.86
C SER A 244 22.93 4.48 -10.10
N ASP A 245 24.22 4.76 -9.90
CA ASP A 245 25.22 4.82 -10.97
C ASP A 245 25.39 3.45 -11.65
N ASN A 246 25.70 3.44 -12.97
CA ASN A 246 25.85 2.25 -13.84
C ASN A 246 24.55 1.61 -14.35
N LEU A 247 23.77 2.37 -15.11
CA LEU A 247 22.53 1.92 -15.75
C LEU A 247 22.78 1.50 -17.20
N ASN A 248 22.12 0.41 -17.62
CA ASN A 248 21.97 0.12 -19.05
C ASN A 248 20.69 0.80 -19.54
N LEU A 249 20.82 1.60 -20.61
CA LEU A 249 19.72 2.33 -21.22
C LEU A 249 19.22 1.59 -22.47
N TYR A 250 17.90 1.50 -22.59
CA TYR A 250 17.21 1.04 -23.79
C TYR A 250 16.16 2.07 -24.17
N SER A 251 15.99 2.34 -25.45
CA SER A 251 15.00 3.31 -25.91
C SER A 251 14.32 2.90 -27.20
N SER A 252 13.13 3.47 -27.42
CA SER A 252 12.41 3.43 -28.68
C SER A 252 11.60 4.71 -28.82
N SER A 253 11.65 5.32 -30.00
CA SER A 253 10.94 6.57 -30.34
C SER A 253 10.11 6.41 -31.61
N GLU A 254 9.72 5.18 -31.94
CA GLU A 254 9.00 4.87 -33.17
C GLU A 254 7.50 5.23 -33.03
N PRO A 255 6.89 5.86 -34.05
CA PRO A 255 5.44 5.96 -34.11
C PRO A 255 4.78 4.58 -34.16
N ILE A 256 3.75 4.37 -33.35
CA ILE A 256 2.97 3.15 -33.29
C ILE A 256 1.69 3.36 -34.10
N SER A 257 1.56 2.65 -35.21
CA SER A 257 0.34 2.66 -36.03
C SER A 257 -0.87 2.16 -35.23
N ALA A 258 -2.07 2.50 -35.69
CA ALA A 258 -3.30 1.94 -35.12
C ALA A 258 -3.26 0.41 -35.14
N LYS A 259 -3.63 -0.23 -34.01
CA LYS A 259 -3.63 -1.68 -33.82
C LYS A 259 -2.25 -2.36 -33.92
N ASP A 260 -1.17 -1.59 -33.85
CA ASP A 260 0.21 -2.08 -33.92
C ASP A 260 0.92 -2.00 -32.55
N SER A 261 2.17 -2.44 -32.48
CA SER A 261 2.97 -2.42 -31.26
C SER A 261 4.46 -2.26 -31.52
N ILE A 262 5.18 -1.76 -30.51
CA ILE A 262 6.64 -1.77 -30.46
C ILE A 262 7.10 -2.60 -29.25
N ASN A 263 8.32 -3.14 -29.33
CA ASN A 263 8.89 -3.98 -28.27
C ASN A 263 10.37 -3.66 -28.04
N VAL A 264 10.74 -3.53 -26.77
CA VAL A 264 12.12 -3.49 -26.30
C VAL A 264 12.43 -4.80 -25.57
N ASN A 265 13.35 -5.60 -26.16
CA ASN A 265 13.82 -6.85 -25.56
C ASN A 265 15.14 -6.63 -24.82
N ILE A 266 15.17 -6.99 -23.54
CA ILE A 266 16.33 -6.87 -22.67
C ILE A 266 16.81 -8.27 -22.30
N ARG A 267 18.06 -8.60 -22.66
CA ARG A 267 18.72 -9.86 -22.25
C ARG A 267 19.88 -9.54 -21.33
N SER A 268 19.63 -9.65 -20.03
CA SER A 268 20.62 -9.43 -19.00
C SER A 268 20.40 -10.37 -17.82
N LYS A 269 21.49 -10.88 -17.25
CA LYS A 269 21.41 -11.81 -16.11
C LYS A 269 21.24 -11.03 -14.81
N ASN A 270 20.31 -11.48 -13.97
CA ASN A 270 20.07 -10.95 -12.62
C ASN A 270 20.04 -9.41 -12.63
N SER A 271 19.06 -8.85 -13.32
CA SER A 271 18.91 -7.40 -13.50
C SER A 271 17.51 -6.99 -13.09
N ALA A 272 17.29 -5.70 -12.94
CA ALA A 272 15.96 -5.14 -12.71
C ALA A 272 15.78 -3.92 -13.60
N ILE A 273 14.58 -3.76 -14.17
CA ILE A 273 14.16 -2.44 -14.62
C ILE A 273 14.04 -1.58 -13.37
N SER A 274 14.72 -0.44 -13.38
CA SER A 274 14.71 0.49 -12.26
C SER A 274 14.00 1.78 -12.60
N LYS A 275 13.93 2.15 -13.89
CA LYS A 275 13.12 3.27 -14.36
C LYS A 275 12.50 2.99 -15.71
N ILE A 276 11.24 3.39 -15.88
CA ILE A 276 10.60 3.54 -17.19
C ILE A 276 10.20 5.00 -17.33
N THR A 277 10.59 5.64 -18.42
CA THR A 277 10.13 6.97 -18.83
C THR A 277 9.35 6.82 -20.12
N LEU A 278 8.14 7.38 -20.16
CA LEU A 278 7.30 7.42 -21.35
C LEU A 278 6.80 8.85 -21.55
N LYS A 279 6.98 9.37 -22.76
CA LYS A 279 6.22 10.52 -23.25
C LYS A 279 5.43 10.08 -24.45
N LEU A 280 4.15 10.43 -24.51
CA LEU A 280 3.30 10.11 -25.65
C LEU A 280 2.61 11.34 -26.20
N SER A 281 2.35 11.33 -27.50
CA SER A 281 1.50 12.30 -28.18
C SER A 281 0.74 11.64 -29.31
N ALA A 282 -0.51 12.05 -29.49
CA ALA A 282 -1.39 11.60 -30.55
C ALA A 282 -2.35 12.75 -30.91
N PHE A 283 -3.21 12.55 -31.91
CA PHE A 283 -4.25 13.53 -32.25
C PHE A 283 -5.19 13.77 -31.05
N ASP A 284 -5.65 12.69 -30.41
CA ASP A 284 -6.30 12.71 -29.10
C ASP A 284 -5.41 11.95 -28.10
N THR A 285 -4.69 12.73 -27.29
CA THR A 285 -3.74 12.21 -26.30
C THR A 285 -4.44 11.60 -25.08
N GLU A 286 -5.63 12.08 -24.71
CA GLU A 286 -6.40 11.52 -23.59
C GLU A 286 -6.91 10.12 -23.94
N TYR A 287 -7.42 9.96 -25.17
CA TYR A 287 -7.74 8.64 -25.71
C TYR A 287 -6.50 7.74 -25.78
N ALA A 288 -5.37 8.27 -26.27
CA ALA A 288 -4.13 7.49 -26.39
C ALA A 288 -3.57 7.00 -25.05
N LEU A 289 -3.74 7.75 -23.95
CA LEU A 289 -3.38 7.33 -22.59
C LEU A 289 -4.12 6.05 -22.16
N ARG A 290 -5.36 5.89 -22.62
CA ARG A 290 -6.20 4.72 -22.33
C ARG A 290 -6.02 3.59 -23.35
N SER A 291 -5.89 3.92 -24.64
CA SER A 291 -5.83 2.93 -25.71
C SER A 291 -4.43 2.34 -25.93
N THR A 292 -3.39 2.98 -25.40
CA THR A 292 -2.02 2.44 -25.43
C THR A 292 -1.75 1.65 -24.16
N VAL A 293 -1.41 0.37 -24.31
CA VAL A 293 -1.21 -0.56 -23.20
C VAL A 293 0.27 -0.89 -23.05
N LEU A 294 0.76 -0.80 -21.82
CA LEU A 294 2.04 -1.33 -21.39
C LEU A 294 1.87 -2.82 -21.08
N LYS A 295 2.65 -3.66 -21.75
CA LYS A 295 2.76 -5.09 -21.44
C LYS A 295 4.21 -5.45 -21.13
N ILE A 296 4.45 -6.13 -20.01
CA ILE A 296 5.79 -6.58 -19.62
C ILE A 296 5.79 -8.07 -19.33
N THR A 297 6.80 -8.75 -19.88
CA THR A 297 7.09 -10.17 -19.61
C THR A 297 8.48 -10.30 -18.99
N PHE A 298 8.57 -10.95 -17.83
CA PHE A 298 9.83 -11.26 -17.16
C PHE A 298 10.09 -12.76 -17.21
N ASP A 299 11.22 -13.18 -17.79
CA ASP A 299 11.62 -14.59 -17.91
C ASP A 299 10.55 -15.52 -18.49
N GLY A 300 9.69 -15.00 -19.38
CA GLY A 300 8.57 -15.73 -19.99
C GLY A 300 7.23 -15.59 -19.27
N PHE A 301 7.19 -14.96 -18.09
CA PHE A 301 5.96 -14.68 -17.35
C PHE A 301 5.43 -13.28 -17.68
N GLN A 302 4.28 -13.19 -18.36
CA GLN A 302 3.57 -11.92 -18.53
C GLN A 302 2.86 -11.58 -17.21
N THR A 303 3.29 -10.50 -16.56
CA THR A 303 2.76 -10.08 -15.25
C THR A 303 2.25 -8.64 -15.25
N VAL A 304 2.49 -7.90 -16.33
CA VAL A 304 2.03 -6.51 -16.51
C VAL A 304 1.19 -6.43 -17.78
N TRP A 305 -0.03 -5.95 -17.65
CA TRP A 305 -0.91 -5.55 -18.75
C TRP A 305 -1.85 -4.44 -18.25
N ILE A 306 -1.63 -3.22 -18.70
CA ILE A 306 -2.28 -2.04 -18.15
C ILE A 306 -2.18 -0.84 -19.12
N PRO A 307 -3.22 -0.01 -19.28
CA PRO A 307 -3.10 1.24 -20.02
C PRO A 307 -2.00 2.13 -19.45
N VAL A 308 -1.24 2.81 -20.32
CA VAL A 308 -0.08 3.59 -19.90
C VAL A 308 -0.46 4.68 -18.91
N GLY A 309 -1.58 5.37 -19.12
CA GLY A 309 -2.01 6.44 -18.22
C GLY A 309 -2.32 5.98 -16.80
N ASP A 310 -2.99 4.82 -16.65
CA ASP A 310 -3.26 4.21 -15.34
C ASP A 310 -1.98 3.70 -14.65
N PHE A 311 -1.06 3.09 -15.41
CA PHE A 311 0.21 2.59 -14.88
C PHE A 311 1.08 3.69 -14.25
N PHE A 312 1.04 4.90 -14.82
CA PHE A 312 1.79 6.05 -14.29
C PHE A 312 0.97 6.89 -13.30
N GLY A 313 -0.32 6.60 -13.13
CA GLY A 313 -1.19 7.26 -12.17
C GLY A 313 -1.81 8.59 -12.65
N THR A 314 -2.01 8.78 -13.95
CA THR A 314 -2.72 9.96 -14.51
C THR A 314 -4.10 9.60 -15.07
N GLY A 315 -4.52 8.33 -14.96
CA GLY A 315 -5.73 7.85 -15.63
C GLY A 315 -5.65 8.16 -17.12
N TYR A 316 -6.70 8.74 -17.69
CA TYR A 316 -6.74 9.13 -19.11
C TYR A 316 -6.70 10.65 -19.33
N LYS A 317 -6.40 11.45 -18.30
CA LYS A 317 -6.25 12.90 -18.42
C LYS A 317 -4.81 13.32 -18.20
N LYS A 318 -4.47 14.51 -18.69
CA LYS A 318 -3.19 15.15 -18.36
C LYS A 318 -3.26 15.76 -16.96
N THR A 319 -2.71 15.05 -15.97
CA THR A 319 -2.56 15.53 -14.59
C THR A 319 -1.12 15.44 -14.12
N THR A 320 -0.76 16.16 -13.05
CA THR A 320 0.57 16.09 -12.46
C THR A 320 0.55 15.29 -11.16
N SER A 321 1.62 14.55 -10.92
CA SER A 321 1.81 13.82 -9.65
C SER A 321 3.29 13.57 -9.39
N SER A 322 3.68 13.46 -8.12
CA SER A 322 5.03 13.05 -7.74
C SER A 322 4.98 12.20 -6.48
N THR A 323 5.27 10.91 -6.63
CA THR A 323 5.28 9.92 -5.54
C THR A 323 6.65 9.23 -5.48
N TRP A 324 6.80 8.26 -4.57
CA TRP A 324 7.99 7.42 -4.48
C TRP A 324 8.17 6.51 -5.70
N ASN A 325 7.07 6.06 -6.32
CA ASN A 325 7.09 5.04 -7.39
C ASN A 325 6.69 5.57 -8.77
N SER A 326 6.07 6.74 -8.86
CA SER A 326 5.72 7.35 -10.15
C SER A 326 5.77 8.88 -10.10
N ARG A 327 5.96 9.50 -11.27
CA ARG A 327 5.89 10.94 -11.47
C ARG A 327 5.27 11.24 -12.83
N VAL A 328 4.39 12.23 -12.89
CA VAL A 328 3.89 12.81 -14.14
C VAL A 328 4.07 14.32 -14.06
N ASP A 329 4.81 14.89 -15.01
CA ASP A 329 5.04 16.33 -15.08
C ASP A 329 3.99 17.07 -15.94
N ASP A 330 4.11 18.40 -15.97
CA ASP A 330 3.22 19.30 -16.72
C ASP A 330 3.34 19.15 -18.25
N GLN A 331 4.27 18.35 -18.74
CA GLN A 331 4.51 18.04 -20.15
C GLN A 331 4.10 16.61 -20.50
N LEU A 332 3.42 15.91 -19.58
CA LEU A 332 3.03 14.50 -19.70
C LEU A 332 4.25 13.58 -19.90
N LYS A 333 5.41 13.95 -19.35
CA LYS A 333 6.49 12.99 -19.15
C LYS A 333 6.12 12.14 -17.95
N MET A 334 5.90 10.87 -18.20
CA MET A 334 5.52 9.89 -17.20
C MET A 334 6.73 9.03 -16.82
N GLU A 335 7.00 8.90 -15.53
CA GLU A 335 8.13 8.16 -15.00
C GLU A 335 7.65 7.14 -13.96
N SER A 336 8.19 5.94 -14.01
CA SER A 336 7.96 4.88 -13.03
C SER A 336 9.29 4.42 -12.46
N TYR A 337 9.33 4.26 -11.14
CA TYR A 337 10.51 3.86 -10.36
C TYR A 337 10.28 2.55 -9.60
N TRP A 338 9.28 1.76 -10.01
CA TRP A 338 9.08 0.40 -9.52
C TRP A 338 10.28 -0.45 -9.91
N MET A 339 10.87 -1.17 -8.94
CA MET A 339 11.98 -2.08 -9.20
C MET A 339 11.44 -3.41 -9.73
N MET A 340 11.69 -3.73 -11.00
CA MET A 340 11.13 -4.92 -11.65
C MET A 340 12.23 -5.94 -11.98
N PRO A 341 12.54 -6.88 -11.06
CA PRO A 341 13.65 -7.82 -11.23
C PRO A 341 13.32 -8.95 -12.22
N PHE A 342 14.35 -9.43 -12.92
CA PHE A 342 14.33 -10.62 -13.77
C PHE A 342 15.69 -11.35 -13.76
N LYS A 343 15.66 -12.66 -14.01
CA LYS A 343 16.84 -13.54 -13.99
C LYS A 343 17.60 -13.55 -15.30
N LYS A 344 16.92 -13.54 -16.44
CA LYS A 344 17.51 -13.79 -17.77
C LYS A 344 17.07 -12.77 -18.81
N SER A 345 15.79 -12.45 -18.86
CA SER A 345 15.25 -11.57 -19.89
C SER A 345 13.99 -10.84 -19.47
N CYS A 346 13.80 -9.66 -20.04
CA CYS A 346 12.58 -8.87 -19.95
C CYS A 346 12.17 -8.42 -21.36
N SER A 347 10.87 -8.33 -21.64
CA SER A 347 10.32 -7.76 -22.87
C SER A 347 9.23 -6.76 -22.52
N VAL A 348 9.41 -5.52 -22.97
CA VAL A 348 8.51 -4.39 -22.71
C VAL A 348 7.85 -3.99 -24.01
N TRP A 349 6.53 -4.08 -24.05
CA TRP A 349 5.70 -3.76 -25.20
C TRP A 349 4.88 -2.50 -24.92
N LEU A 350 4.78 -1.64 -25.94
CA LEU A 350 3.71 -0.64 -26.03
C LEU A 350 2.80 -1.08 -27.18
N ILE A 351 1.52 -1.32 -26.86
CA ILE A 351 0.53 -1.83 -27.81
C ILE A 351 -0.53 -0.74 -27.98
N ASN A 352 -0.72 -0.26 -29.20
CA ASN A 352 -1.74 0.72 -29.51
C ASN A 352 -3.03 0.02 -29.93
N TYR A 353 -3.97 -0.14 -29.01
CA TYR A 353 -5.33 -0.63 -29.33
C TYR A 353 -6.22 0.45 -29.94
N GLY A 354 -5.74 1.68 -30.10
CA GLY A 354 -6.47 2.78 -30.69
C GLY A 354 -6.64 2.67 -32.22
N ASP A 355 -7.29 3.68 -32.78
CA ASP A 355 -7.51 3.88 -34.22
C ASP A 355 -6.69 5.05 -34.80
N GLN A 356 -5.84 5.68 -33.99
CA GLN A 356 -4.92 6.75 -34.37
C GLN A 356 -3.45 6.34 -34.21
N ILE A 357 -2.55 7.05 -34.88
CA ILE A 357 -1.10 6.88 -34.68
C ILE A 357 -0.70 7.51 -33.34
N VAL A 358 0.12 6.79 -32.56
CA VAL A 358 0.68 7.27 -31.29
C VAL A 358 2.19 7.44 -31.44
N LYS A 359 2.71 8.64 -31.18
CA LYS A 359 4.15 8.87 -31.05
C LYS A 359 4.54 8.60 -29.60
N ALA A 360 5.44 7.66 -29.36
CA ALA A 360 5.86 7.25 -28.03
C ALA A 360 7.39 7.32 -27.90
N ASP A 361 7.89 8.13 -26.97
CA ASP A 361 9.28 8.15 -26.54
C ASP A 361 9.43 7.32 -25.27
N LEU A 362 9.84 6.07 -25.44
CA LEU A 362 10.06 5.10 -24.37
C LEU A 362 11.56 5.02 -24.03
N ASN A 363 11.89 5.22 -22.75
CA ASN A 363 13.22 4.96 -22.21
C ASN A 363 13.13 4.02 -21.02
N ILE A 364 13.97 2.99 -20.99
CA ILE A 364 14.03 1.99 -19.94
C ILE A 364 15.45 1.95 -19.41
N GLU A 365 15.59 2.15 -18.11
CA GLU A 365 16.85 2.01 -17.40
C GLU A 365 16.82 0.71 -16.60
N SER A 366 17.87 -0.10 -16.76
CA SER A 366 18.05 -1.33 -15.99
C SER A 366 19.35 -1.29 -15.20
N SER A 367 19.32 -1.90 -14.02
CA SER A 367 20.45 -2.02 -13.11
C SER A 367 20.71 -3.48 -12.74
N LYS A 368 21.91 -3.76 -12.21
CA LYS A 368 22.24 -5.07 -11.66
C LYS A 368 21.38 -5.35 -10.43
N TYR A 369 20.82 -6.54 -10.34
CA TYR A 369 19.98 -6.98 -9.24
C TYR A 369 20.55 -8.23 -8.57
N LYS A 370 20.55 -8.26 -7.24
CA LYS A 370 20.99 -9.45 -6.49
C LYS A 370 19.81 -10.40 -6.32
N TRP A 371 19.64 -11.32 -7.27
CA TRP A 371 18.60 -12.34 -7.18
C TRP A 371 18.78 -13.24 -5.96
N ARG A 372 17.70 -13.49 -5.22
CA ARG A 372 17.65 -14.38 -4.05
C ARG A 372 16.53 -15.40 -4.21
N SER A 373 16.53 -16.43 -3.35
CA SER A 373 15.46 -17.44 -3.34
C SER A 373 14.08 -16.85 -3.01
N ASN A 374 14.06 -15.70 -2.30
CA ASN A 374 12.85 -14.98 -1.95
C ASN A 374 12.52 -13.80 -2.87
N SER A 375 13.25 -13.61 -4.00
CA SER A 375 12.93 -12.58 -5.00
C SER A 375 11.65 -12.92 -5.76
N MET A 376 10.88 -11.89 -6.10
CA MET A 376 9.56 -11.94 -6.74
C MET A 376 9.55 -11.09 -8.00
N TYR A 377 8.66 -11.40 -8.95
CA TYR A 377 8.46 -10.59 -10.15
C TYR A 377 7.41 -9.52 -9.90
N PHE A 378 7.66 -8.31 -10.40
CA PHE A 378 6.68 -7.23 -10.40
C PHE A 378 5.48 -7.56 -11.30
N GLY A 379 4.29 -7.13 -10.92
CA GLY A 379 3.08 -7.22 -11.73
C GLY A 379 2.19 -5.99 -11.55
N ALA A 380 1.38 -5.72 -12.57
CA ALA A 380 0.36 -4.69 -12.55
C ALA A 380 -0.79 -5.05 -13.49
N SER A 381 -2.02 -4.85 -13.03
CA SER A 381 -3.25 -5.07 -13.81
C SER A 381 -4.15 -3.87 -13.70
N TRP A 382 -5.03 -3.79 -14.69
CA TRP A 382 -6.10 -2.82 -14.74
C TRP A 382 -7.36 -3.48 -15.30
N HIS A 383 -8.50 -3.04 -14.79
CA HIS A 383 -9.79 -3.26 -15.41
C HIS A 383 -10.75 -2.13 -15.05
N GLU A 384 -11.84 -2.03 -15.81
CA GLU A 384 -12.86 -0.99 -15.60
C GLU A 384 -14.24 -1.61 -15.48
N TYR A 385 -14.97 -1.19 -14.45
CA TYR A 385 -16.41 -1.32 -14.40
C TYR A 385 -17.03 -0.18 -15.21
N HIS A 386 -17.24 -0.44 -16.50
CA HIS A 386 -17.77 0.53 -17.45
C HIS A 386 -19.28 0.71 -17.29
N GLN A 387 -19.75 1.96 -17.21
CA GLN A 387 -21.16 2.33 -17.03
C GLN A 387 -21.85 1.55 -15.89
N ILE A 388 -21.14 1.44 -14.77
CA ILE A 388 -21.64 0.73 -13.61
C ILE A 388 -22.65 1.58 -12.84
N MET A 389 -23.84 1.03 -12.59
CA MET A 389 -24.88 1.69 -11.81
C MET A 389 -24.59 1.59 -10.31
N THR A 390 -24.47 2.72 -9.63
CA THR A 390 -24.38 2.78 -8.16
C THR A 390 -25.76 2.62 -7.53
N ALA A 391 -25.80 2.13 -6.29
CA ALA A 391 -27.06 1.88 -5.61
C ALA A 391 -27.75 3.16 -5.10
N GLY A 392 -26.98 4.18 -4.70
CA GLY A 392 -27.48 5.33 -3.94
C GLY A 392 -27.92 4.97 -2.52
N ALA A 393 -27.85 5.92 -1.60
CA ALA A 393 -28.41 5.77 -0.26
C ALA A 393 -29.95 5.75 -0.32
N GLU A 394 -30.61 4.94 0.53
CA GLU A 394 -32.08 4.89 0.57
C GLU A 394 -32.71 6.24 0.91
N SER A 395 -32.03 7.02 1.78
CA SER A 395 -32.47 8.38 2.16
C SER A 395 -32.48 9.36 1.00
N GLU A 396 -31.68 9.10 -0.03
CA GLU A 396 -31.52 9.96 -1.21
C GLU A 396 -32.24 9.37 -2.45
N GLY A 397 -33.19 8.45 -2.24
CA GLY A 397 -33.96 7.82 -3.33
C GLY A 397 -33.24 6.68 -4.04
N GLY A 398 -32.12 6.20 -3.49
CA GLY A 398 -31.42 5.01 -3.96
C GLY A 398 -32.00 3.71 -3.43
N THR A 399 -31.39 2.61 -3.84
CA THR A 399 -31.80 1.25 -3.46
C THR A 399 -31.15 0.75 -2.18
N GLY A 400 -30.07 1.40 -1.70
CA GLY A 400 -29.26 0.93 -0.56
C GLY A 400 -28.50 -0.37 -0.79
N LYS A 401 -28.62 -0.99 -1.98
CA LYS A 401 -28.00 -2.28 -2.33
C LYS A 401 -26.58 -2.10 -2.85
N HIS A 402 -25.72 -1.56 -1.99
CA HIS A 402 -24.29 -1.41 -2.27
C HIS A 402 -23.63 -2.76 -2.55
N ARG A 403 -22.46 -2.74 -3.18
CA ARG A 403 -21.70 -3.96 -3.53
C ARG A 403 -20.20 -3.70 -3.49
N ASP A 404 -19.44 -4.74 -3.19
CA ASP A 404 -17.99 -4.70 -3.36
C ASP A 404 -17.62 -4.76 -4.85
N ILE A 405 -16.63 -3.97 -5.24
CA ILE A 405 -15.89 -4.12 -6.49
C ILE A 405 -14.45 -4.54 -6.18
N ASN A 406 -13.90 -5.37 -7.05
CA ASN A 406 -12.62 -6.03 -6.80
C ASN A 406 -11.48 -5.37 -7.58
N PHE A 407 -10.38 -5.02 -6.89
CA PHE A 407 -9.13 -4.60 -7.52
C PHE A 407 -8.42 -5.79 -8.17
N ALA A 408 -8.14 -6.82 -7.37
CA ALA A 408 -7.55 -8.08 -7.83
C ALA A 408 -7.76 -9.20 -6.80
N ASP A 409 -8.00 -10.40 -7.32
CA ASP A 409 -7.86 -11.66 -6.60
C ASP A 409 -6.60 -12.37 -7.11
N ILE A 410 -5.60 -12.51 -6.26
CA ILE A 410 -4.33 -13.17 -6.61
C ILE A 410 -4.21 -14.44 -5.76
N LYS A 411 -4.03 -15.59 -6.40
CA LYS A 411 -3.66 -16.85 -5.74
C LYS A 411 -2.20 -17.17 -6.01
N GLY A 412 -1.45 -17.45 -4.96
CA GLY A 412 0.00 -17.66 -4.99
C GLY A 412 0.67 -17.02 -3.78
N LYS A 413 1.97 -16.77 -3.88
CA LYS A 413 2.76 -16.13 -2.83
C LYS A 413 3.32 -14.81 -3.32
N GLY A 414 3.15 -13.75 -2.55
CA GLY A 414 3.52 -12.42 -3.00
C GLY A 414 3.39 -11.31 -1.96
N VAL A 415 3.43 -10.09 -2.47
CA VAL A 415 3.22 -8.84 -1.73
C VAL A 415 2.38 -7.91 -2.59
N TYR A 416 1.23 -7.47 -2.07
CA TYR A 416 0.43 -6.40 -2.67
C TYR A 416 1.05 -5.05 -2.32
N ALA A 417 1.43 -4.28 -3.34
CA ALA A 417 2.33 -3.14 -3.24
C ALA A 417 1.61 -1.79 -3.41
N GLY A 418 0.36 -1.79 -3.87
CA GLY A 418 -0.42 -0.58 -4.00
C GLY A 418 -1.51 -0.71 -5.05
N ASP A 419 -2.24 0.39 -5.22
CA ASP A 419 -3.38 0.48 -6.10
C ASP A 419 -3.69 1.93 -6.46
N ALA A 420 -4.55 2.10 -7.46
CA ALA A 420 -5.08 3.39 -7.86
C ALA A 420 -6.48 3.23 -8.44
N VAL A 421 -7.26 4.31 -8.37
CA VAL A 421 -8.59 4.41 -8.98
C VAL A 421 -8.63 5.59 -9.94
N ALA A 422 -9.38 5.43 -11.02
CA ALA A 422 -9.83 6.54 -11.85
C ALA A 422 -11.35 6.44 -12.02
N VAL A 423 -12.07 7.40 -11.47
CA VAL A 423 -13.53 7.41 -11.41
C VAL A 423 -14.07 8.57 -12.22
N PHE A 424 -14.93 8.29 -13.20
CA PHE A 424 -15.71 9.32 -13.86
C PHE A 424 -17.11 9.38 -13.26
N ASN A 425 -17.31 10.35 -12.37
CA ASN A 425 -18.60 10.64 -11.77
C ASN A 425 -19.50 11.38 -12.77
N THR A 426 -20.80 11.15 -12.72
CA THR A 426 -21.79 11.75 -13.64
C THR A 426 -22.85 12.58 -12.93
N VAL A 427 -22.78 12.71 -11.61
CA VAL A 427 -23.79 13.42 -10.81
C VAL A 427 -23.12 14.35 -9.78
N GLU A 428 -23.92 15.27 -9.24
CA GLU A 428 -23.49 16.28 -8.26
C GLU A 428 -23.57 15.73 -6.82
N ALA A 429 -22.89 14.61 -6.55
CA ALA A 429 -22.85 13.99 -5.23
C ALA A 429 -21.57 13.16 -5.05
N TRP A 430 -21.20 12.92 -3.78
CA TRP A 430 -19.99 12.18 -3.44
C TRP A 430 -20.11 10.68 -3.73
N TRP A 431 -19.05 10.16 -4.36
CA TRP A 431 -18.98 8.83 -4.95
C TRP A 431 -18.24 7.80 -4.11
N GLY A 432 -17.40 8.25 -3.16
CA GLY A 432 -16.34 7.46 -2.56
C GLY A 432 -16.51 7.23 -1.06
N GLU A 433 -17.73 7.03 -0.58
CA GLU A 433 -17.90 6.65 0.82
C GLU A 433 -17.45 5.20 1.10
N GLY A 434 -17.18 4.41 0.05
CA GLY A 434 -16.93 2.99 0.19
C GLY A 434 -15.67 2.62 0.94
N ASP A 435 -15.79 1.68 1.88
CA ASP A 435 -14.68 1.08 2.60
C ASP A 435 -13.86 0.13 1.73
N GLU A 436 -12.52 0.14 1.88
CA GLU A 436 -11.73 -1.01 1.42
C GLU A 436 -11.94 -2.23 2.33
N LYS A 437 -12.03 -3.41 1.75
CA LYS A 437 -12.17 -4.70 2.45
C LYS A 437 -11.20 -5.71 1.85
N ILE A 438 -10.08 -5.96 2.53
CA ILE A 438 -8.97 -6.77 2.01
C ILE A 438 -8.85 -8.07 2.81
N PHE A 439 -8.92 -9.19 2.10
CA PHE A 439 -8.79 -10.53 2.65
C PHE A 439 -7.45 -11.13 2.27
N VAL A 440 -6.76 -11.70 3.25
CA VAL A 440 -5.45 -12.34 3.06
C VAL A 440 -5.50 -13.80 3.48
N ASP A 441 -4.90 -14.66 2.66
CA ASP A 441 -4.71 -16.09 2.94
C ASP A 441 -5.99 -16.85 3.30
N GLY A 442 -7.09 -16.52 2.62
CA GLY A 442 -8.38 -17.21 2.75
C GLY A 442 -9.11 -16.95 4.07
N GLU A 443 -8.78 -15.86 4.77
CA GLU A 443 -9.48 -15.48 5.99
C GLU A 443 -10.99 -15.24 5.77
N PRO A 444 -11.85 -15.61 6.73
CA PRO A 444 -13.31 -15.48 6.58
C PRO A 444 -13.83 -14.05 6.81
N PHE A 445 -12.99 -13.18 7.39
CA PHE A 445 -13.31 -11.78 7.69
C PHE A 445 -12.04 -10.95 7.42
N PRO A 446 -12.15 -9.76 6.80
CA PRO A 446 -10.98 -9.07 6.29
C PRO A 446 -10.10 -8.55 7.44
N SER A 447 -8.80 -8.76 7.33
CA SER A 447 -7.78 -8.16 8.21
C SER A 447 -7.61 -6.65 8.00
N SER A 448 -8.15 -6.13 6.89
CA SER A 448 -8.27 -4.70 6.63
C SER A 448 -9.69 -4.31 6.25
N ILE A 449 -10.31 -3.46 7.07
CA ILE A 449 -11.60 -2.81 6.78
C ILE A 449 -11.46 -1.30 6.97
N GLY A 450 -11.89 -0.56 5.96
CA GLY A 450 -11.77 0.89 5.82
C GLY A 450 -12.73 1.72 6.65
N THR A 451 -12.86 2.98 6.27
CA THR A 451 -13.83 3.96 6.78
C THR A 451 -14.36 4.91 5.70
N GLY A 452 -13.98 4.69 4.43
CA GLY A 452 -14.17 5.62 3.31
C GLY A 452 -13.07 5.53 2.26
N THR A 453 -13.39 5.84 1.00
CA THR A 453 -12.41 5.78 -0.10
C THR A 453 -11.39 6.92 0.02
N GLU A 454 -11.81 8.11 0.43
CA GLU A 454 -10.88 9.21 0.67
C GLU A 454 -9.92 8.93 1.84
N ASP A 455 -10.42 8.25 2.87
CA ASP A 455 -9.68 7.84 4.06
C ASP A 455 -8.59 6.82 3.70
N TYR A 456 -8.97 5.85 2.84
CA TYR A 456 -8.06 4.88 2.26
C TYR A 456 -6.92 5.54 1.48
N TYR A 457 -7.25 6.57 0.67
CA TYR A 457 -6.29 7.38 -0.08
C TYR A 457 -5.68 8.54 0.73
N GLY A 458 -5.99 8.61 2.01
CA GLY A 458 -5.33 9.42 3.03
C GLY A 458 -5.72 10.89 3.07
N TYR A 459 -6.67 11.35 2.26
CA TYR A 459 -7.31 12.66 2.45
C TYR A 459 -8.58 12.49 3.31
N ALA A 460 -9.48 13.46 3.30
CA ALA A 460 -10.70 13.43 4.11
C ALA A 460 -11.77 14.37 3.51
N TRP A 461 -13.00 14.28 4.02
CA TRP A 461 -14.09 15.23 3.74
C TRP A 461 -14.39 15.40 2.24
N SER A 462 -14.19 14.34 1.46
CA SER A 462 -14.43 14.32 0.02
C SER A 462 -13.73 15.46 -0.76
N ARG A 463 -12.64 16.01 -0.19
CA ARG A 463 -12.00 17.26 -0.64
C ARG A 463 -11.37 17.14 -2.03
N PRO A 464 -11.66 18.08 -2.97
CA PRO A 464 -11.23 17.96 -4.37
C PRO A 464 -9.80 18.44 -4.62
N GLU A 465 -9.13 19.02 -3.62
CA GLU A 465 -7.81 19.63 -3.79
C GLU A 465 -6.77 18.60 -4.23
N ILE A 466 -5.99 18.99 -5.24
CA ILE A 466 -4.90 18.17 -5.78
C ILE A 466 -3.77 18.10 -4.75
N PHE A 467 -3.20 16.91 -4.57
CA PHE A 467 -2.00 16.75 -3.75
C PHE A 467 -1.11 15.62 -4.26
N SER A 468 0.16 15.67 -3.86
CA SER A 468 1.13 14.60 -4.06
C SER A 468 1.89 14.35 -2.77
N HIS A 469 2.06 13.08 -2.45
CA HIS A 469 2.84 12.59 -1.32
C HIS A 469 3.54 11.30 -1.77
N PRO A 470 4.68 10.90 -1.17
CA PRO A 470 5.41 9.71 -1.62
C PRO A 470 4.60 8.41 -1.68
N PHE A 471 3.57 8.29 -0.84
CA PHE A 471 2.73 7.08 -0.72
C PHE A 471 1.29 7.26 -1.17
N ILE A 472 0.79 8.49 -1.33
CA ILE A 472 -0.61 8.77 -1.71
C ILE A 472 -0.68 10.01 -2.60
N ALA A 473 -1.63 10.08 -3.53
CA ALA A 473 -1.86 11.30 -4.30
C ALA A 473 -3.30 11.38 -4.81
N GLN A 474 -3.75 12.61 -5.05
CA GLN A 474 -4.96 12.93 -5.81
C GLN A 474 -4.58 13.88 -6.96
N PRO A 475 -4.21 13.36 -8.15
CA PRO A 475 -3.89 14.20 -9.32
C PRO A 475 -5.11 14.94 -9.88
N SER A 476 -6.32 14.43 -9.62
CA SER A 476 -7.58 15.11 -9.93
C SER A 476 -8.62 14.74 -8.88
N GLY A 477 -9.29 15.74 -8.30
CA GLY A 477 -10.49 15.58 -7.49
C GLY A 477 -11.72 16.22 -8.12
N SER A 478 -11.69 16.49 -9.44
CA SER A 478 -12.74 17.24 -10.14
C SER A 478 -14.09 16.53 -10.13
N GLY A 479 -14.09 15.20 -9.97
CA GLY A 479 -15.28 14.36 -9.90
C GLY A 479 -15.83 14.12 -8.49
N ASN A 480 -15.24 14.72 -7.43
CA ASN A 480 -15.63 14.39 -6.06
C ASN A 480 -17.11 14.71 -5.79
N PHE A 481 -17.55 15.94 -6.06
CA PHE A 481 -18.97 16.35 -5.90
C PHE A 481 -19.62 16.81 -7.21
N HIS A 482 -18.98 16.54 -8.34
CA HIS A 482 -19.40 17.04 -9.65
C HIS A 482 -19.23 15.96 -10.71
N ALA A 483 -19.92 16.13 -11.84
CA ALA A 483 -19.61 15.35 -13.03
C ALA A 483 -18.15 15.64 -13.47
N GLY A 484 -17.30 14.62 -13.44
CA GLY A 484 -15.86 14.82 -13.62
C GLY A 484 -15.01 13.61 -13.29
N LEU A 485 -13.70 13.78 -13.43
CA LEU A 485 -12.72 12.74 -13.15
C LEU A 485 -12.15 12.92 -11.75
N THR A 486 -12.09 11.84 -10.99
CA THR A 486 -11.25 11.74 -9.81
C THR A 486 -10.21 10.64 -10.02
N ILE A 487 -8.96 10.92 -9.63
CA ILE A 487 -7.87 9.95 -9.64
C ILE A 487 -7.28 9.94 -8.23
N ASN A 488 -7.20 8.77 -7.63
CA ASN A 488 -6.49 8.57 -6.38
C ASN A 488 -5.51 7.41 -6.50
N MET A 489 -4.39 7.48 -5.80
CA MET A 489 -3.39 6.42 -5.76
C MET A 489 -2.86 6.22 -4.36
N ARG A 490 -2.58 4.96 -4.01
CA ARG A 490 -1.93 4.54 -2.76
C ARG A 490 -0.83 3.54 -3.11
N TYR A 491 0.41 3.94 -2.89
CA TYR A 491 1.57 3.07 -2.99
C TYR A 491 2.07 2.72 -1.60
N ARG A 492 2.08 1.43 -1.31
CA ARG A 492 2.36 0.90 0.02
C ARG A 492 3.87 0.79 0.21
N SER A 493 4.33 1.17 1.40
CA SER A 493 5.72 1.05 1.81
C SER A 493 5.85 0.02 2.92
N LEU A 494 5.94 0.47 4.17
CA LEU A 494 5.95 -0.46 5.30
C LEU A 494 4.60 -1.17 5.50
N ASP A 495 3.52 -0.62 4.95
CA ASP A 495 2.17 -1.18 4.96
C ASP A 495 1.84 -2.00 3.69
N ALA A 496 2.85 -2.54 3.00
CA ALA A 496 2.63 -3.53 1.95
C ALA A 496 2.04 -4.83 2.54
N ILE A 497 1.20 -5.53 1.78
CA ILE A 497 0.44 -6.69 2.28
C ILE A 497 1.05 -7.99 1.74
N PRO A 498 1.89 -8.69 2.52
CA PRO A 498 2.38 -10.01 2.13
C PRO A 498 1.28 -11.06 2.24
N PHE A 499 1.29 -12.04 1.34
CA PHE A 499 0.38 -13.17 1.34
C PHE A 499 1.12 -14.47 0.98
N MET A 500 0.78 -15.57 1.64
CA MET A 500 1.38 -16.89 1.40
C MET A 500 0.64 -17.71 0.33
N SER A 501 -0.65 -17.49 0.19
CA SER A 501 -1.58 -18.31 -0.59
C SER A 501 -2.55 -17.49 -1.42
N SER A 502 -3.07 -16.37 -0.90
CA SER A 502 -3.97 -15.50 -1.67
C SER A 502 -4.16 -14.11 -1.07
N ILE A 503 -4.58 -13.18 -1.91
CA ILE A 503 -5.16 -11.90 -1.49
C ILE A 503 -6.40 -11.61 -2.35
N SER A 504 -7.45 -11.07 -1.73
CA SER A 504 -8.62 -10.48 -2.40
C SER A 504 -8.75 -9.04 -1.92
N SER A 505 -8.45 -8.09 -2.80
CA SER A 505 -8.49 -6.67 -2.48
C SER A 505 -9.77 -6.05 -3.05
N ASN A 506 -10.68 -5.63 -2.17
CA ASN A 506 -11.98 -5.10 -2.56
C ASN A 506 -12.17 -3.69 -1.99
N ILE A 507 -13.09 -2.95 -2.61
CA ILE A 507 -13.60 -1.68 -2.11
C ILE A 507 -15.08 -1.59 -2.41
N GLU A 508 -15.85 -0.99 -1.53
CA GLU A 508 -17.28 -0.83 -1.76
C GLU A 508 -17.55 0.19 -2.88
N LEU A 509 -18.45 -0.17 -3.79
CA LEU A 509 -19.08 0.79 -4.69
C LEU A 509 -20.21 1.49 -3.93
N TRP A 510 -19.84 2.51 -3.16
CA TRP A 510 -20.76 3.21 -2.29
C TRP A 510 -20.79 4.72 -2.54
N HIS A 511 -21.89 5.15 -3.17
CA HIS A 511 -22.16 6.51 -3.62
C HIS A 511 -23.49 6.99 -3.02
N TRP A 512 -23.58 8.26 -2.64
CA TRP A 512 -24.81 8.86 -2.09
C TRP A 512 -26.01 8.79 -3.03
N LEU A 513 -25.82 8.98 -4.35
CA LEU A 513 -26.90 8.95 -5.34
C LEU A 513 -26.77 7.74 -6.28
N PRO A 514 -27.89 7.26 -6.85
CA PRO A 514 -27.85 6.39 -8.03
C PRO A 514 -27.24 7.14 -9.21
N ALA A 515 -26.18 6.57 -9.79
CA ALA A 515 -25.41 7.16 -10.87
C ALA A 515 -24.82 6.08 -11.77
N ILE A 516 -24.64 6.39 -13.06
CA ILE A 516 -23.92 5.52 -14.00
C ILE A 516 -22.51 6.07 -14.14
N ILE A 517 -21.54 5.41 -13.51
CA ILE A 517 -20.15 5.89 -13.48
C ILE A 517 -19.22 4.94 -14.25
N ASN A 518 -18.01 5.41 -14.56
CA ASN A 518 -16.92 4.52 -14.96
C ASN A 518 -15.93 4.42 -13.81
N TYR A 519 -15.60 3.21 -13.39
CA TYR A 519 -14.71 2.97 -12.26
C TYR A 519 -13.56 2.06 -12.69
N SER A 520 -12.41 2.67 -12.97
CA SER A 520 -11.17 1.97 -13.27
C SER A 520 -10.42 1.62 -11.99
N LEU A 521 -9.95 0.38 -11.90
CA LEU A 521 -9.16 -0.14 -10.78
C LEU A 521 -7.80 -0.62 -11.28
N THR A 522 -6.75 -0.17 -10.61
CA THR A 522 -5.37 -0.57 -10.87
C THR A 522 -4.77 -1.22 -9.63
N SER A 523 -4.01 -2.29 -9.82
CA SER A 523 -3.25 -2.95 -8.76
C SER A 523 -1.79 -3.11 -9.13
N TYR A 524 -0.91 -3.02 -8.12
CA TYR A 524 0.52 -3.26 -8.22
C TYR A 524 0.94 -4.31 -7.19
N TRP A 525 1.74 -5.30 -7.60
CA TRP A 525 2.16 -6.37 -6.70
C TRP A 525 3.50 -6.99 -7.11
N TYR A 526 4.00 -7.87 -6.24
CA TYR A 526 5.14 -8.74 -6.51
C TYR A 526 4.75 -10.18 -6.21
N VAL A 527 5.03 -11.12 -7.11
CA VAL A 527 4.63 -12.54 -6.97
C VAL A 527 5.74 -13.51 -7.32
N ILE A 528 5.65 -14.71 -6.75
CA ILE A 528 6.44 -15.88 -7.14
C ILE A 528 5.57 -16.74 -8.06
N PRO A 529 5.94 -16.92 -9.35
CA PRO A 529 5.27 -17.87 -10.24
C PRO A 529 5.43 -19.33 -9.77
N PRO A 530 4.44 -20.21 -10.03
CA PRO A 530 3.16 -19.92 -10.67
C PRO A 530 2.20 -19.17 -9.73
N TYR A 531 1.34 -18.33 -10.31
CA TYR A 531 0.26 -17.64 -9.62
C TYR A 531 -0.96 -17.55 -10.56
N GLU A 532 -2.14 -17.31 -9.99
CA GLU A 532 -3.37 -17.00 -10.74
C GLU A 532 -3.85 -15.60 -10.36
N ILE A 533 -4.44 -14.89 -11.31
CA ILE A 533 -5.12 -13.62 -11.10
C ILE A 533 -6.44 -13.62 -11.87
N ASN A 534 -7.49 -13.02 -11.30
CA ASN A 534 -8.81 -12.91 -11.93
C ASN A 534 -8.85 -11.90 -13.09
N ILE A 535 -7.98 -10.89 -13.07
CA ILE A 535 -7.82 -9.87 -14.14
C ILE A 535 -6.73 -10.34 -15.13
N LYS A 536 -7.06 -10.47 -16.41
CA LYS A 536 -6.18 -11.04 -17.45
C LYS A 536 -5.86 -10.09 -18.58
#